data_AF-A0A2U8PDD1-F1
#
_entry.id   AF-A0A2U8PDD1-F1
#
_cell.length_a   1.000
_cell.length_b   1.000
_cell.length_c   1.000
_cell.angle_alpha   90.00
_cell.angle_beta   90.00
_cell.angle_gamma   90.00
#
_symmetry.space_group_name_H-M   'P 1'
#
loop_
_entity.id
_entity.type
_entity.pdbx_description
1 polymer ?
#
loop_
_entity_poly.entity_id
_entity_poly.type
_entity_poly.pdbx_seq_one_letter_code
_entity_poly.pdbx_strand_id
1 'polypeptide(L)'
;MSSAKFDIVVYGATGFTGQLVAEYLAAHYKDDKALTWAMAGRSLDKLKSVRDAIGAPADTPLIVADASDAASLKAMVAQTRSVITTVGPYQFYGEELLAACVAQGTDYFDLCGEPVWMRQMIDKYDAAAKASGARIVFSCGYDSVPFELGTFFVQEEARRVFGAPVARVKGRVRDMRGTLSGGTAASAKATFDAVAKDLSLVAILNDHFALTPGFTGPKQPKGNRAAYEEDLQSWAAPFMMALINTRNVHRSNMLMGFPYGREFVYDEMVLTGPGEKGEANAKRVMAVNAEKTGPNAPKPGEGPSKEERENGLFNLLYVAIAPDGRMVRAGVTGDRDPGYGSTSKMISECAICLLRDAADVPAGFWTPGAAMQHKLIKRLQDHAGLTFGVEG
;
A
#
# COMPACT_ATOMS: atom_id res chain seq x y z
N MET A 1 7.34 -6.70 30.52
CA MET A 1 6.59 -6.30 29.32
C MET A 1 5.71 -5.13 29.70
N SER A 2 5.90 -3.96 29.09
CA SER A 2 4.97 -2.85 29.25
C SER A 2 3.61 -3.31 28.73
N SER A 3 2.56 -3.30 29.56
CA SER A 3 1.20 -3.55 29.07
C SER A 3 0.79 -2.35 28.23
N ALA A 4 0.94 -2.44 26.91
CA ALA A 4 0.53 -1.40 25.98
C ALA A 4 -0.90 -0.96 26.29
N LYS A 5 -1.13 0.34 26.36
CA LYS A 5 -2.43 0.96 26.68
C LYS A 5 -3.39 0.90 25.49
N PHE A 6 -2.84 0.92 24.28
CA PHE A 6 -3.58 0.94 23.02
C PHE A 6 -3.17 -0.23 22.13
N ASP A 7 -4.12 -0.77 21.38
CA ASP A 7 -3.84 -1.67 20.27
C ASP A 7 -3.28 -0.88 19.08
N ILE A 8 -3.86 0.29 18.78
CA ILE A 8 -3.51 1.11 17.62
C ILE A 8 -3.35 2.57 18.01
N VAL A 9 -2.28 3.22 17.55
CA VAL A 9 -2.18 4.69 17.51
C VAL A 9 -2.16 5.15 16.06
N VAL A 10 -3.03 6.09 15.69
CA VAL A 10 -3.04 6.75 14.38
C VAL A 10 -2.17 8.00 14.44
N TYR A 11 -0.91 7.90 14.03
CA TYR A 11 0.03 9.01 13.99
C TYR A 11 -0.06 9.78 12.67
N GLY A 12 -0.31 11.09 12.77
CA GLY A 12 -0.68 11.93 11.63
C GLY A 12 -2.19 12.11 11.48
N ALA A 13 -2.96 11.86 12.55
CA ALA A 13 -4.42 11.95 12.56
C ALA A 13 -4.99 13.33 12.18
N THR A 14 -4.18 14.40 12.27
CA THR A 14 -4.57 15.75 11.83
C THR A 14 -4.36 16.01 10.33
N GLY A 15 -3.73 15.08 9.62
CA GLY A 15 -3.60 15.12 8.17
C GLY A 15 -4.82 14.52 7.48
N PHE A 16 -5.00 14.79 6.19
CA PHE A 16 -6.20 14.37 5.46
C PHE A 16 -6.43 12.85 5.50
N THR A 17 -5.43 12.04 5.15
CA THR A 17 -5.56 10.57 5.20
C THR A 17 -5.67 10.05 6.63
N GLY A 18 -4.91 10.61 7.57
CA GLY A 18 -4.98 10.22 8.98
C GLY A 18 -6.36 10.49 9.61
N GLN A 19 -7.01 11.58 9.21
CA GLN A 19 -8.39 11.87 9.59
C GLN A 19 -9.35 10.79 9.06
N LEU A 20 -9.19 10.34 7.81
CA LEU A 20 -10.03 9.28 7.24
C LEU A 20 -9.81 7.92 7.91
N VAL A 21 -8.58 7.62 8.32
CA VAL A 21 -8.26 6.42 9.12
C VAL A 21 -8.95 6.51 10.48
N ALA A 22 -8.84 7.65 11.16
CA ALA A 22 -9.51 7.86 12.45
C ALA A 22 -11.04 7.82 12.33
N GLU A 23 -11.62 8.41 11.28
CA GLU A 23 -13.06 8.37 10.98
C GLU A 23 -13.53 6.93 10.76
N TYR A 24 -12.76 6.14 9.99
CA TYR A 24 -13.07 4.72 9.77
C TYR A 24 -13.06 3.92 11.07
N LEU A 25 -12.04 4.07 11.91
CA LEU A 25 -11.98 3.39 13.21
C LEU A 25 -13.13 3.83 14.13
N ALA A 26 -13.40 5.14 14.20
CA ALA A 26 -14.46 5.69 15.04
C ALA A 26 -15.86 5.23 14.61
N ALA A 27 -16.12 5.10 13.31
CA ALA A 27 -17.43 4.70 12.79
C ALA A 27 -17.62 3.18 12.74
N HIS A 28 -16.62 2.45 12.23
CA HIS A 28 -16.73 1.01 11.93
C HIS A 28 -16.48 0.12 13.15
N TYR A 29 -15.67 0.59 14.11
CA TYR A 29 -15.33 -0.16 15.33
C TYR A 29 -15.92 0.44 16.62
N LYS A 30 -16.92 1.33 16.52
CA LYS A 30 -17.55 1.99 17.68
C LYS A 30 -18.10 1.04 18.77
N ASP A 31 -18.60 -0.12 18.34
CA ASP A 31 -19.23 -1.12 19.20
C ASP A 31 -18.23 -2.20 19.66
N ASP A 32 -17.02 -2.19 19.12
CA ASP A 32 -15.95 -3.10 19.49
C ASP A 32 -15.17 -2.55 20.69
N LYS A 33 -15.65 -2.88 21.89
CA LYS A 33 -15.03 -2.45 23.15
C LYS A 33 -13.68 -3.12 23.43
N ALA A 34 -13.31 -4.14 22.64
CA ALA A 34 -12.02 -4.80 22.76
C ALA A 34 -10.92 -4.07 21.98
N LEU A 35 -11.27 -3.21 21.00
CA LEU A 35 -10.28 -2.40 20.29
C LEU A 35 -9.99 -1.10 21.04
N THR A 36 -8.77 -0.95 21.53
CA THR A 36 -8.30 0.30 22.13
C THR A 36 -7.44 1.08 21.15
N TRP A 37 -7.79 2.34 20.87
CA TRP A 37 -7.01 3.16 19.96
C TRP A 37 -6.92 4.63 20.38
N ALA A 38 -5.93 5.34 19.82
CA ALA A 38 -5.72 6.76 20.08
C ALA A 38 -5.34 7.52 18.80
N MET A 39 -5.63 8.83 18.79
CA MET A 39 -5.20 9.76 17.74
C MET A 39 -3.92 10.46 18.17
N ALA A 40 -2.92 10.53 17.29
CA ALA A 40 -1.66 11.20 17.58
C ALA A 40 -1.25 12.22 16.50
N GLY A 41 -0.64 13.31 16.95
CA GLY A 41 -0.16 14.40 16.10
C GLY A 41 0.47 15.53 16.91
N ARG A 42 0.97 16.56 16.22
CA ARG A 42 1.78 17.63 16.83
C ARG A 42 0.99 18.67 17.62
N SER A 43 -0.29 18.83 17.32
CA SER A 43 -1.13 19.89 17.90
C SER A 43 -2.35 19.28 18.58
N LEU A 44 -2.40 19.40 19.90
CA LEU A 44 -3.53 18.92 20.70
C LEU A 44 -4.86 19.56 20.28
N ASP A 45 -4.85 20.85 19.98
CA ASP A 45 -6.07 21.56 19.58
C ASP A 45 -6.57 21.08 18.22
N LYS A 46 -5.68 20.86 17.25
CA LYS A 46 -6.07 20.24 15.97
C LYS A 46 -6.59 18.83 16.15
N LEU A 47 -5.99 18.03 17.04
CA LEU A 47 -6.48 16.68 17.35
C LEU A 47 -7.90 16.72 17.91
N LYS A 48 -8.19 17.65 18.85
CA LYS A 48 -9.56 17.85 19.37
C LYS A 48 -10.53 18.24 18.26
N SER A 49 -10.17 19.22 17.43
CA SER A 49 -11.02 19.66 16.32
C SER A 49 -11.32 18.53 15.34
N VAL A 50 -10.33 17.70 15.00
CA VAL A 50 -10.53 16.56 14.10
C VAL A 50 -11.39 15.49 14.75
N ARG A 51 -11.13 15.10 16.01
CA ARG A 51 -11.95 14.15 16.78
C ARG A 51 -13.42 14.56 16.77
N ASP A 52 -13.69 15.83 17.06
CA ASP A 52 -15.05 16.36 17.10
C ASP A 52 -15.69 16.37 15.69
N ALA A 53 -14.92 16.74 14.66
CA ALA A 53 -15.40 16.78 13.28
C ALA A 53 -15.73 15.40 12.69
N ILE A 54 -15.00 14.35 13.06
CA ILE A 54 -15.28 12.97 12.62
C ILE A 54 -16.34 12.27 13.49
N GLY A 55 -16.87 12.95 14.53
CA GLY A 55 -17.85 12.38 15.44
C GLY A 55 -17.30 11.27 16.34
N ALA A 56 -16.00 11.24 16.58
CA ALA A 56 -15.40 10.28 17.51
C ALA A 56 -15.80 10.60 18.96
N PRO A 57 -15.91 9.60 19.86
CA PRO A 57 -16.26 9.83 21.26
C PRO A 57 -15.38 10.89 21.92
N ALA A 58 -15.96 11.73 22.79
CA ALA A 58 -15.24 12.83 23.44
C ALA A 58 -14.06 12.38 24.31
N ASP A 59 -14.12 11.15 24.81
CA ASP A 59 -13.08 10.46 25.58
C ASP A 59 -12.06 9.71 24.71
N THR A 60 -12.15 9.79 23.37
CA THR A 60 -11.13 9.24 22.45
C THR A 60 -9.76 9.80 22.83
N PRO A 61 -8.80 8.92 23.19
CA PRO A 61 -7.48 9.35 23.65
C PRO A 61 -6.69 10.11 22.59
N LEU A 62 -6.07 11.22 23.01
CA LEU A 62 -5.24 12.07 22.15
C LEU A 62 -3.81 12.09 22.68
N ILE A 63 -2.82 11.89 21.80
CA ILE A 63 -1.39 11.90 22.13
C ILE A 63 -0.68 12.99 21.34
N VAL A 64 0.05 13.87 22.02
CA VAL A 64 0.91 14.84 21.36
C VAL A 64 2.25 14.18 21.04
N ALA A 65 2.62 14.14 19.76
CA ALA A 65 3.89 13.60 19.28
C ALA A 65 4.37 14.39 18.06
N ASP A 66 5.66 14.75 18.04
CA ASP A 66 6.30 15.49 16.96
C ASP A 66 7.40 14.68 16.29
N ALA A 67 7.39 14.68 14.96
CA ALA A 67 8.39 14.02 14.14
C ALA A 67 9.79 14.62 14.34
N SER A 68 9.90 15.89 14.77
CA SER A 68 11.19 16.49 15.12
C SER A 68 11.62 16.27 16.57
N ASP A 69 10.81 15.59 17.39
CA ASP A 69 11.12 15.28 18.78
C ASP A 69 11.11 13.76 19.01
N ALA A 70 12.29 13.15 18.91
CA ALA A 70 12.48 11.71 19.12
C ALA A 70 12.01 11.22 20.50
N ALA A 71 12.05 12.05 21.55
CA ALA A 71 11.56 11.66 22.87
C ALA A 71 10.03 11.53 22.87
N SER A 72 9.33 12.46 22.20
CA SER A 72 7.88 12.40 22.04
C SER A 72 7.43 11.16 21.25
N LEU A 73 8.15 10.79 20.19
CA LEU A 73 7.85 9.59 19.40
C LEU A 73 8.02 8.33 20.24
N LYS A 74 9.13 8.21 20.98
CA LYS A 74 9.37 7.07 21.89
C LYS A 74 8.27 6.96 22.96
N ALA A 75 7.85 8.09 23.53
CA ALA A 75 6.77 8.11 24.53
C ALA A 75 5.42 7.67 23.95
N MET A 76 5.11 8.01 22.71
CA MET A 76 3.91 7.53 22.01
C MET A 76 4.00 6.03 21.72
N VAL A 77 5.12 5.58 21.13
CA VAL A 77 5.34 4.19 20.74
C VAL A 77 5.26 3.24 21.96
N ALA A 78 5.80 3.64 23.11
CA ALA A 78 5.76 2.84 24.34
C ALA A 78 4.34 2.58 24.89
N GLN A 79 3.33 3.32 24.42
CA GLN A 79 1.94 3.19 24.87
C GLN A 79 1.10 2.26 23.98
N THR A 80 1.63 1.76 22.87
CA THR A 80 0.82 1.05 21.87
C THR A 80 1.45 -0.25 21.37
N ARG A 81 0.61 -1.19 20.95
CA ARG A 81 1.01 -2.42 20.26
C ARG A 81 1.36 -2.16 18.81
N SER A 82 0.69 -1.19 18.18
CA SER A 82 0.94 -0.81 16.79
C SER A 82 0.77 0.68 16.54
N VAL A 83 1.47 1.18 15.52
CA VAL A 83 1.32 2.55 15.00
C VAL A 83 0.95 2.49 13.52
N ILE A 84 -0.18 3.09 13.17
CA ILE A 84 -0.49 3.48 11.80
C ILE A 84 0.06 4.88 11.59
N THR A 85 0.95 5.07 10.63
CA THR A 85 1.43 6.40 10.26
C THR A 85 0.94 6.83 8.89
N THR A 86 0.52 8.09 8.82
CA THR A 86 0.20 8.78 7.56
C THR A 86 1.06 10.04 7.39
N VAL A 87 2.25 10.09 8.01
CA VAL A 87 3.16 11.24 8.00
C VAL A 87 4.25 11.02 6.95
N GLY A 88 3.95 11.42 5.72
CA GLY A 88 4.91 11.45 4.60
C GLY A 88 5.31 12.89 4.20
N PRO A 89 6.26 13.04 3.26
CA PRO A 89 7.06 11.99 2.62
C PRO A 89 7.98 11.25 3.59
N TYR A 90 8.07 9.92 3.46
CA TYR A 90 8.70 9.05 4.47
C TYR A 90 10.22 9.20 4.48
N GLN A 91 10.82 9.50 3.33
CA GLN A 91 12.24 9.81 3.20
C GLN A 91 12.70 10.98 4.09
N PHE A 92 11.79 11.89 4.47
CA PHE A 92 12.13 13.02 5.34
C PHE A 92 11.68 12.84 6.78
N TYR A 93 10.55 12.14 7.01
CA TYR A 93 9.89 12.11 8.33
C TYR A 93 9.66 10.70 8.89
N GLY A 94 9.90 9.65 8.11
CA GLY A 94 9.51 8.28 8.45
C GLY A 94 10.49 7.54 9.35
N GLU A 95 11.80 7.81 9.23
CA GLU A 95 12.82 6.98 9.86
C GLU A 95 12.81 7.04 11.40
N GLU A 96 12.68 8.21 12.01
CA GLU A 96 12.70 8.34 13.48
C GLU A 96 11.57 7.55 14.16
N LEU A 97 10.37 7.58 13.58
CA LEU A 97 9.25 6.79 14.08
C LEU A 97 9.48 5.29 13.86
N LEU A 98 9.93 4.89 12.67
CA LEU A 98 10.24 3.50 12.37
C LEU A 98 11.30 2.95 13.33
N ALA A 99 12.38 3.71 13.56
CA ALA A 99 13.45 3.34 14.48
C ALA A 99 12.94 3.20 15.92
N ALA A 100 12.03 4.09 16.36
CA ALA A 100 11.39 3.97 17.66
C ALA A 100 10.52 2.70 17.78
N CYS A 101 9.72 2.38 16.76
CA CYS A 101 8.94 1.13 16.70
C CYS A 101 9.83 -0.11 16.73
N VAL A 102 10.89 -0.12 15.91
CA VAL A 102 11.88 -1.20 15.86
C VAL A 102 12.57 -1.38 17.22
N ALA A 103 12.98 -0.30 17.88
CA ALA A 103 13.64 -0.39 19.18
C ALA A 103 12.71 -0.92 20.29
N GLN A 104 11.42 -0.56 20.25
CA GLN A 104 10.43 -0.95 21.25
C GLN A 104 9.85 -2.36 21.03
N GLY A 105 9.87 -2.86 19.79
CA GLY A 105 9.12 -4.07 19.41
C GLY A 105 7.65 -3.78 19.04
N THR A 106 7.34 -2.54 18.63
CA THR A 106 5.98 -2.11 18.27
C THR A 106 5.75 -2.29 16.78
N ASP A 107 4.56 -2.77 16.38
CA ASP A 107 4.21 -2.93 14.98
C ASP A 107 4.05 -1.57 14.28
N TYR A 108 4.37 -1.53 12.99
CA TYR A 108 4.35 -0.30 12.19
C TYR A 108 3.63 -0.54 10.87
N PHE A 109 2.76 0.40 10.48
CA PHE A 109 2.03 0.39 9.21
C PHE A 109 2.13 1.76 8.55
N ASP A 110 2.42 1.78 7.26
CA ASP A 110 2.47 3.03 6.49
C ASP A 110 1.80 2.94 5.11
N LEU A 111 1.83 4.06 4.39
CA LEU A 111 1.39 4.19 3.01
C LEU A 111 2.57 4.51 2.07
N CYS A 112 3.76 3.96 2.36
CA CYS A 112 4.97 4.35 1.65
C CYS A 112 4.96 3.86 0.19
N GLY A 113 5.26 4.79 -0.71
CA GLY A 113 5.43 4.56 -2.15
C GLY A 113 6.84 4.91 -2.64
N GLU A 114 7.84 4.85 -1.76
CA GLU A 114 9.20 5.36 -2.00
C GLU A 114 10.24 4.20 -1.95
N PRO A 115 10.48 3.48 -3.08
CA PRO A 115 11.27 2.24 -3.07
C PRO A 115 12.69 2.39 -2.52
N VAL A 116 13.33 3.55 -2.77
CA VAL A 116 14.68 3.82 -2.27
C VAL A 116 14.69 3.86 -0.75
N TRP A 117 13.78 4.61 -0.14
CA TRP A 117 13.67 4.70 1.31
C TRP A 117 13.32 3.34 1.92
N MET A 118 12.34 2.63 1.34
CA MET A 118 11.97 1.29 1.80
C MET A 118 13.19 0.36 1.81
N ARG A 119 14.00 0.36 0.73
CA ARG A 119 15.21 -0.46 0.65
C ARG A 119 16.22 -0.09 1.74
N GLN A 120 16.47 1.20 1.95
CA GLN A 120 17.37 1.68 3.00
C GLN A 120 16.91 1.25 4.40
N MET A 121 15.61 1.33 4.69
CA MET A 121 15.05 0.93 5.98
C MET A 121 15.13 -0.57 6.20
N ILE A 122 14.85 -1.37 5.16
CA ILE A 122 15.01 -2.84 5.20
C ILE A 122 16.47 -3.19 5.52
N ASP A 123 17.43 -2.65 4.76
CA ASP A 123 18.85 -2.97 4.94
C ASP A 123 19.37 -2.54 6.32
N LYS A 124 18.88 -1.42 6.85
CA LYS A 124 19.33 -0.85 8.13
C LYS A 124 18.70 -1.52 9.34
N TYR A 125 17.41 -1.88 9.30
CA TYR A 125 16.64 -2.23 10.49
C TYR A 125 16.08 -3.65 10.53
N ASP A 126 16.17 -4.45 9.46
CA ASP A 126 15.53 -5.79 9.42
C ASP A 126 16.00 -6.72 10.56
N ALA A 127 17.31 -6.77 10.81
CA ALA A 127 17.87 -7.57 11.91
C ALA A 127 17.39 -7.08 13.29
N ALA A 128 17.31 -5.76 13.50
CA ALA A 128 16.86 -5.18 14.76
C ALA A 128 15.35 -5.40 14.97
N ALA A 129 14.53 -5.29 13.92
CA ALA A 129 13.09 -5.56 13.98
C ALA A 129 12.81 -7.02 14.38
N LYS A 130 13.54 -7.97 13.77
CA LYS A 130 13.49 -9.39 14.13
C LYS A 130 13.87 -9.64 15.59
N ALA A 131 14.90 -8.95 16.08
CA ALA A 131 15.38 -9.12 17.45
C ALA A 131 14.43 -8.54 18.51
N SER A 132 13.75 -7.42 18.20
CA SER A 132 12.85 -6.75 19.15
C SER A 132 11.43 -7.32 19.17
N GLY A 133 11.02 -8.02 18.11
CA GLY A 133 9.65 -8.49 17.93
C GLY A 133 8.77 -7.59 17.07
N ALA A 134 9.29 -6.45 16.59
CA ALA A 134 8.52 -5.52 15.76
C ALA A 134 8.19 -6.11 14.39
N ARG A 135 6.94 -5.92 13.94
CA ARG A 135 6.51 -6.23 12.57
C ARG A 135 6.28 -4.93 11.81
N ILE A 136 7.12 -4.68 10.80
CA ILE A 136 7.07 -3.46 9.99
C ILE A 136 6.39 -3.79 8.67
N VAL A 137 5.20 -3.25 8.42
CA VAL A 137 4.40 -3.53 7.22
C VAL A 137 4.30 -2.27 6.37
N PHE A 138 4.97 -2.30 5.21
CA PHE A 138 4.99 -1.17 4.29
C PHE A 138 3.86 -1.19 3.27
N SER A 139 3.50 -0.01 2.77
CA SER A 139 2.62 0.18 1.61
C SER A 139 1.21 -0.40 1.80
N CYS A 140 0.60 -0.18 2.97
CA CYS A 140 -0.72 -0.72 3.35
C CYS A 140 -1.92 0.00 2.68
N GLY A 141 -1.72 0.60 1.51
CA GLY A 141 -2.74 1.34 0.76
C GLY A 141 -3.05 0.72 -0.61
N TYR A 142 -3.76 1.48 -1.44
CA TYR A 142 -4.05 1.08 -2.82
C TYR A 142 -2.78 0.82 -3.64
N ASP A 143 -1.71 1.58 -3.36
CA ASP A 143 -0.40 1.50 -4.01
C ASP A 143 0.41 0.25 -3.54
N SER A 144 -0.28 -0.84 -3.18
CA SER A 144 0.29 -2.19 -3.03
C SER A 144 -0.78 -3.28 -2.78
N VAL A 145 -1.66 -3.07 -1.79
CA VAL A 145 -2.56 -4.11 -1.24
C VAL A 145 -3.36 -4.86 -2.31
N PRO A 146 -4.14 -4.20 -3.19
CA PRO A 146 -4.93 -4.93 -4.17
C PRO A 146 -4.07 -5.62 -5.24
N PHE A 147 -2.85 -5.15 -5.48
CA PHE A 147 -1.90 -5.71 -6.48
C PHE A 147 -1.18 -6.95 -5.96
N GLU A 148 -0.73 -6.92 -4.72
CA GLU A 148 -0.20 -8.10 -4.04
C GLU A 148 -1.27 -9.18 -3.86
N LEU A 149 -2.42 -8.81 -3.30
CA LEU A 149 -3.49 -9.77 -2.99
C LEU A 149 -4.19 -10.28 -4.25
N GLY A 150 -4.34 -9.46 -5.29
CA GLY A 150 -4.87 -9.91 -6.57
C GLY A 150 -3.94 -10.90 -7.28
N THR A 151 -2.63 -10.66 -7.21
CA THR A 151 -1.62 -11.61 -7.71
C THR A 151 -1.64 -12.90 -6.91
N PHE A 152 -1.73 -12.82 -5.58
CA PHE A 152 -1.88 -13.99 -4.72
C PHE A 152 -3.13 -14.80 -5.05
N PHE A 153 -4.28 -14.13 -5.16
CA PHE A 153 -5.56 -14.75 -5.44
C PHE A 153 -5.56 -15.47 -6.81
N VAL A 154 -5.07 -14.82 -7.87
CA VAL A 154 -5.02 -15.46 -9.21
C VAL A 154 -4.03 -16.63 -9.25
N GLN A 155 -2.95 -16.60 -8.45
CA GLN A 155 -2.00 -17.70 -8.34
C GLN A 155 -2.58 -18.91 -7.59
N GLU A 156 -3.38 -18.66 -6.56
CA GLU A 156 -4.16 -19.73 -5.89
C GLU A 156 -5.14 -20.38 -6.86
N GLU A 157 -5.82 -19.59 -7.67
CA GLU A 157 -6.71 -20.12 -8.70
C GLU A 157 -5.94 -20.86 -9.80
N ALA A 158 -4.76 -20.36 -10.21
CA ALA A 158 -3.88 -21.08 -11.13
C ALA A 158 -3.45 -22.44 -10.56
N ARG A 159 -3.10 -22.52 -9.27
CA ARG A 159 -2.83 -23.81 -8.60
C ARG A 159 -4.03 -24.74 -8.65
N ARG A 160 -5.22 -24.22 -8.39
CA ARG A 160 -6.47 -25.00 -8.42
C ARG A 160 -6.78 -25.56 -9.82
N VAL A 161 -6.59 -24.75 -10.88
CA VAL A 161 -6.97 -25.10 -12.26
C VAL A 161 -5.86 -25.84 -13.01
N PHE A 162 -4.60 -25.47 -12.81
CA PHE A 162 -3.45 -26.01 -13.53
C PHE A 162 -2.62 -27.00 -12.71
N GLY A 163 -2.89 -27.15 -11.41
CA GLY A 163 -2.11 -27.98 -10.49
C GLY A 163 -0.80 -27.32 -10.02
N ALA A 164 -0.51 -26.10 -10.45
CA ALA A 164 0.71 -25.36 -10.12
C ALA A 164 0.49 -23.84 -10.28
N PRO A 165 1.28 -22.99 -9.59
CA PRO A 165 1.35 -21.57 -9.90
C PRO A 165 1.93 -21.37 -11.31
N VAL A 166 1.74 -20.19 -11.87
CA VAL A 166 2.32 -19.81 -13.17
C VAL A 166 3.46 -18.82 -13.01
N ALA A 167 4.43 -18.90 -13.92
CA ALA A 167 5.55 -17.95 -13.95
C ALA A 167 5.15 -16.58 -14.51
N ARG A 168 3.93 -16.39 -15.02
CA ARG A 168 3.50 -15.13 -15.66
C ARG A 168 2.14 -14.68 -15.16
N VAL A 169 2.09 -13.49 -14.55
CA VAL A 169 0.83 -12.81 -14.20
C VAL A 169 0.85 -11.38 -14.71
N LYS A 170 -0.24 -10.95 -15.37
CA LYS A 170 -0.49 -9.56 -15.78
C LYS A 170 -1.49 -8.91 -14.81
N GLY A 171 -1.14 -7.77 -14.20
CA GLY A 171 -2.09 -6.91 -13.50
C GLY A 171 -2.61 -5.80 -14.43
N ARG A 172 -3.90 -5.57 -14.51
CA ARG A 172 -4.49 -4.64 -15.49
C ARG A 172 -5.57 -3.78 -14.86
N VAL A 173 -5.40 -2.46 -14.91
CA VAL A 173 -6.41 -1.51 -14.44
C VAL A 173 -7.47 -1.34 -15.53
N ARG A 174 -8.72 -1.73 -15.25
CA ARG A 174 -9.87 -1.63 -16.17
C ARG A 174 -10.65 -0.33 -15.99
N ASP A 175 -10.92 0.04 -14.75
CA ASP A 175 -11.58 1.31 -14.39
C ASP A 175 -10.95 1.83 -13.10
N MET A 176 -10.79 3.14 -13.00
CA MET A 176 -10.25 3.80 -11.83
C MET A 176 -10.80 5.21 -11.75
N ARG A 177 -11.60 5.47 -10.73
CA ARG A 177 -12.22 6.79 -10.47
C ARG A 177 -11.76 7.28 -9.12
N GLY A 178 -10.85 8.24 -9.16
CA GLY A 178 -10.29 8.90 -7.99
C GLY A 178 -9.11 9.76 -8.34
N THR A 179 -8.58 10.44 -7.33
CA THR A 179 -7.45 11.36 -7.46
C THR A 179 -6.20 10.78 -6.83
N LEU A 180 -5.03 11.22 -7.31
CA LEU A 180 -3.77 10.91 -6.64
C LEU A 180 -3.75 11.60 -5.29
N SER A 181 -3.22 10.94 -4.25
CA SER A 181 -3.08 11.63 -2.97
C SER A 181 -1.99 12.71 -3.05
N GLY A 182 -2.16 13.82 -2.32
CA GLY A 182 -1.12 14.86 -2.21
C GLY A 182 0.14 14.31 -1.54
N GLY A 183 0.00 13.29 -0.69
CA GLY A 183 1.12 12.51 -0.16
C GLY A 183 1.87 11.77 -1.27
N THR A 184 1.16 11.04 -2.14
CA THR A 184 1.74 10.33 -3.29
C THR A 184 2.48 11.29 -4.23
N ALA A 185 1.90 12.44 -4.53
CA ALA A 185 2.56 13.46 -5.36
C ALA A 185 3.85 13.98 -4.71
N ALA A 186 3.84 14.25 -3.39
CA ALA A 186 5.02 14.68 -2.67
C ALA A 186 6.09 13.58 -2.55
N SER A 187 5.69 12.32 -2.36
CA SER A 187 6.59 11.15 -2.36
C SER A 187 7.26 10.94 -3.71
N ALA A 188 6.52 11.09 -4.82
CA ALA A 188 7.09 11.03 -6.16
C ALA A 188 8.13 12.14 -6.36
N LYS A 189 7.80 13.39 -5.98
CA LYS A 189 8.75 14.50 -6.03
C LYS A 189 9.99 14.26 -5.17
N ALA A 190 9.82 13.79 -3.93
CA ALA A 190 10.92 13.48 -3.03
C ALA A 190 11.86 12.42 -3.61
N THR A 191 11.28 11.38 -4.23
CA THR A 191 12.03 10.33 -4.93
C THR A 191 12.86 10.92 -6.08
N PHE A 192 12.27 11.77 -6.93
CA PHE A 192 13.00 12.42 -8.03
C PHE A 192 14.10 13.37 -7.53
N ASP A 193 13.82 14.17 -6.50
CA ASP A 193 14.81 15.08 -5.90
C ASP A 193 16.00 14.30 -5.29
N ALA A 194 15.74 13.12 -4.71
CA ALA A 194 16.79 12.24 -4.18
C ALA A 194 17.71 11.73 -5.29
N VAL A 195 17.12 11.25 -6.39
CA VAL A 195 17.86 10.76 -7.57
C VAL A 195 18.66 11.86 -8.25
N ALA A 196 18.10 13.07 -8.34
CA ALA A 196 18.79 14.22 -8.91
C ALA A 196 20.05 14.58 -8.11
N LYS A 197 20.05 14.31 -6.79
CA LYS A 197 21.22 14.52 -5.91
C LYS A 197 22.20 13.35 -5.95
N ASP A 198 21.71 12.13 -6.15
CA ASP A 198 22.52 10.92 -6.21
C ASP A 198 22.04 9.99 -7.33
N LEU A 199 22.73 10.05 -8.47
CA LEU A 199 22.42 9.24 -9.65
C LEU A 199 22.66 7.74 -9.42
N SER A 200 23.38 7.32 -8.38
CA SER A 200 23.52 5.89 -8.06
C SER A 200 22.17 5.24 -7.70
N LEU A 201 21.22 6.05 -7.19
CA LEU A 201 19.86 5.62 -6.85
C LEU A 201 19.01 5.26 -8.07
N VAL A 202 19.41 5.69 -9.28
CA VAL A 202 18.73 5.32 -10.55
C VAL A 202 18.73 3.80 -10.74
N ALA A 203 19.79 3.11 -10.31
CA ALA A 203 19.86 1.66 -10.40
C ALA A 203 18.77 0.99 -9.55
N ILE A 204 18.53 1.49 -8.32
CA ILE A 204 17.48 1.00 -7.43
C ILE A 204 16.09 1.26 -8.03
N LEU A 205 15.86 2.45 -8.60
CA LEU A 205 14.58 2.75 -9.22
C LEU A 205 14.29 1.94 -10.48
N ASN A 206 15.31 1.55 -11.25
CA ASN A 206 15.11 0.73 -12.45
C ASN A 206 15.04 -0.78 -12.15
N ASP A 207 15.45 -1.20 -10.95
CA ASP A 207 15.41 -2.59 -10.53
C ASP A 207 14.02 -2.99 -10.02
N HIS A 208 13.39 -3.97 -10.67
CA HIS A 208 12.10 -4.54 -10.25
C HIS A 208 12.25 -5.39 -8.97
N PHE A 209 13.48 -5.80 -8.66
CA PHE A 209 13.87 -6.59 -7.49
C PHE A 209 14.55 -5.72 -6.41
N ALA A 210 14.40 -4.39 -6.50
CA ALA A 210 15.00 -3.45 -5.55
C ALA A 210 14.69 -3.77 -4.08
N LEU A 211 13.50 -4.31 -3.81
CA LEU A 211 13.00 -4.66 -2.48
C LEU A 211 13.19 -6.14 -2.10
N THR A 212 13.98 -6.90 -2.86
CA THR A 212 14.33 -8.31 -2.58
C THR A 212 15.82 -8.46 -2.29
N PRO A 213 16.32 -8.03 -1.13
CA PRO A 213 17.74 -8.15 -0.79
C PRO A 213 18.24 -9.59 -0.92
N GLY A 214 19.37 -9.78 -1.61
CA GLY A 214 19.96 -11.09 -1.88
C GLY A 214 19.33 -11.88 -3.02
N PHE A 215 18.36 -11.30 -3.76
CA PHE A 215 17.73 -11.95 -4.90
C PHE A 215 17.51 -10.99 -6.07
N THR A 216 17.85 -11.45 -7.26
CA THR A 216 17.48 -10.84 -8.54
C THR A 216 16.84 -11.94 -9.39
N GLY A 217 15.66 -11.67 -9.95
CA GLY A 217 14.92 -12.62 -10.78
C GLY A 217 15.09 -12.37 -12.29
N PRO A 218 14.21 -12.95 -13.11
CA PRO A 218 14.28 -12.82 -14.57
C PRO A 218 13.97 -11.39 -15.01
N LYS A 219 14.30 -11.08 -16.28
CA LYS A 219 14.00 -9.79 -16.90
C LYS A 219 12.49 -9.52 -16.91
N GLN A 220 12.08 -8.40 -16.33
CA GLN A 220 10.69 -7.97 -16.29
C GLN A 220 10.30 -7.10 -17.51
N PRO A 221 9.02 -7.11 -17.92
CA PRO A 221 8.50 -6.15 -18.89
C PRO A 221 8.68 -4.72 -18.40
N LYS A 222 9.08 -3.80 -19.29
CA LYS A 222 9.32 -2.40 -18.91
C LYS A 222 8.05 -1.62 -18.56
N GLY A 223 6.89 -2.02 -19.09
CA GLY A 223 5.59 -1.36 -18.86
C GLY A 223 5.54 0.13 -19.23
N ASN A 224 6.52 0.66 -19.97
CA ASN A 224 6.75 2.10 -20.11
C ASN A 224 6.31 2.69 -21.48
N ARG A 225 5.60 1.89 -22.30
CA ARG A 225 5.05 2.32 -23.59
C ARG A 225 3.66 1.76 -23.77
N ALA A 226 2.85 2.43 -24.60
CA ALA A 226 1.61 1.85 -25.06
C ALA A 226 1.88 0.59 -25.90
N ALA A 227 1.05 -0.43 -25.73
CA ALA A 227 1.14 -1.67 -26.50
C ALA A 227 -0.25 -2.31 -26.66
N TYR A 228 -0.48 -2.97 -27.79
CA TYR A 228 -1.66 -3.80 -27.97
C TYR A 228 -1.41 -5.19 -27.35
N GLU A 229 -2.38 -5.68 -26.58
CA GLU A 229 -2.32 -7.00 -25.94
C GLU A 229 -3.32 -7.94 -26.61
N GLU A 230 -2.81 -8.83 -27.45
CA GLU A 230 -3.61 -9.80 -28.22
C GLU A 230 -4.46 -10.71 -27.32
N ASP A 231 -3.94 -11.14 -26.17
CA ASP A 231 -4.65 -12.00 -25.22
C ASP A 231 -5.81 -11.29 -24.50
N LEU A 232 -5.83 -9.96 -24.51
CA LEU A 232 -6.89 -9.12 -23.93
C LEU A 232 -7.69 -8.35 -24.98
N GLN A 233 -7.33 -8.46 -26.26
CA GLN A 233 -7.90 -7.72 -27.38
C GLN A 233 -8.01 -6.22 -27.10
N SER A 234 -7.03 -5.64 -26.42
CA SER A 234 -7.08 -4.27 -25.88
C SER A 234 -5.71 -3.61 -25.92
N TRP A 235 -5.71 -2.30 -26.14
CA TRP A 235 -4.54 -1.46 -25.88
C TRP A 235 -4.32 -1.32 -24.38
N ALA A 236 -3.05 -1.23 -24.01
CA ALA A 236 -2.59 -0.97 -22.67
C ALA A 236 -1.64 0.23 -22.66
N ALA A 237 -1.68 1.03 -21.59
CA ALA A 237 -0.80 2.17 -21.36
C ALA A 237 -0.07 2.05 -20.01
N PRO A 238 1.08 2.73 -19.85
CA PRO A 238 1.83 2.72 -18.60
C PRO A 238 0.97 3.13 -17.40
N PHE A 239 1.08 2.37 -16.32
CA PHE A 239 0.44 2.69 -15.04
C PHE A 239 1.46 3.29 -14.07
N MET A 240 1.17 4.47 -13.53
CA MET A 240 2.14 5.22 -12.71
C MET A 240 2.56 4.47 -11.43
N MET A 241 1.63 3.78 -10.76
CA MET A 241 1.96 3.05 -9.51
C MET A 241 2.71 1.73 -9.76
N ALA A 242 2.86 1.29 -11.01
CA ALA A 242 3.66 0.09 -11.33
C ALA A 242 5.11 0.22 -10.84
N LEU A 243 5.62 1.45 -10.69
CA LEU A 243 6.96 1.73 -10.16
C LEU A 243 7.14 1.28 -8.70
N ILE A 244 6.08 1.23 -7.89
CA ILE A 244 6.14 0.66 -6.54
C ILE A 244 5.54 -0.74 -6.50
N ASN A 245 4.36 -0.94 -7.07
CA ASN A 245 3.59 -2.18 -6.92
C ASN A 245 4.36 -3.42 -7.38
N THR A 246 5.04 -3.35 -8.54
CA THR A 246 5.80 -4.49 -9.07
C THR A 246 6.89 -4.97 -8.10
N ARG A 247 7.56 -4.04 -7.40
CA ARG A 247 8.59 -4.34 -6.40
C ARG A 247 7.98 -4.98 -5.15
N ASN A 248 6.82 -4.50 -4.71
CA ASN A 248 6.09 -5.11 -3.60
C ASN A 248 5.55 -6.51 -3.96
N VAL A 249 5.11 -6.75 -5.18
CA VAL A 249 4.69 -8.09 -5.65
C VAL A 249 5.87 -9.06 -5.67
N HIS A 250 7.04 -8.65 -6.20
CA HIS A 250 8.24 -9.49 -6.16
C HIS A 250 8.76 -9.71 -4.73
N ARG A 251 8.72 -8.67 -3.88
CA ARG A 251 9.02 -8.79 -2.46
C ARG A 251 8.08 -9.77 -1.77
N SER A 252 6.79 -9.72 -2.08
CA SER A 252 5.81 -10.64 -1.51
C SER A 252 6.14 -12.08 -1.85
N ASN A 253 6.44 -12.36 -3.12
CA ASN A 253 6.87 -13.68 -3.57
C ASN A 253 8.12 -14.14 -2.79
N MET A 254 9.13 -13.28 -2.62
CA MET A 254 10.32 -13.62 -1.83
C MET A 254 9.99 -13.93 -0.36
N LEU A 255 9.23 -13.06 0.31
CA LEU A 255 8.88 -13.19 1.73
C LEU A 255 8.08 -14.45 2.03
N MET A 256 7.26 -14.91 1.10
CA MET A 256 6.50 -16.16 1.21
C MET A 256 7.30 -17.42 0.81
N GLY A 257 8.60 -17.28 0.48
CA GLY A 257 9.44 -18.42 0.09
C GLY A 257 9.34 -18.82 -1.38
N PHE A 258 9.08 -17.86 -2.27
CA PHE A 258 8.92 -18.04 -3.73
C PHE A 258 7.79 -18.99 -4.15
N PRO A 259 6.56 -18.84 -3.62
CA PRO A 259 5.46 -19.73 -3.98
C PRO A 259 5.05 -19.60 -5.47
N TYR A 260 5.44 -18.54 -6.17
CA TYR A 260 5.21 -18.36 -7.62
C TYR A 260 6.41 -18.79 -8.48
N GLY A 261 7.45 -19.34 -7.85
CA GLY A 261 8.73 -19.64 -8.48
C GLY A 261 9.69 -18.45 -8.51
N ARG A 262 10.98 -18.75 -8.75
CA ARG A 262 12.05 -17.74 -8.90
C ARG A 262 12.07 -17.09 -10.29
N GLU A 263 11.48 -17.76 -11.28
CA GLU A 263 11.31 -17.26 -12.65
C GLU A 263 10.02 -16.45 -12.83
N PHE A 264 9.44 -15.93 -11.75
CA PHE A 264 8.18 -15.21 -11.79
C PHE A 264 8.31 -13.85 -12.50
N VAL A 265 7.39 -13.58 -13.43
CA VAL A 265 7.30 -12.39 -14.26
C VAL A 265 5.96 -11.70 -14.04
N TYR A 266 6.01 -10.43 -13.69
CA TYR A 266 4.86 -9.61 -13.35
C TYR A 266 4.98 -8.19 -13.93
N ASP A 267 3.86 -7.64 -14.42
CA ASP A 267 3.77 -6.26 -14.86
C ASP A 267 2.34 -5.72 -14.72
N GLU A 268 2.24 -4.39 -14.62
CA GLU A 268 0.98 -3.68 -14.48
C GLU A 268 0.80 -2.59 -15.52
N MET A 269 -0.38 -2.53 -16.14
CA MET A 269 -0.73 -1.50 -17.12
C MET A 269 -2.22 -1.13 -17.03
N VAL A 270 -2.60 0.01 -17.59
CA VAL A 270 -4.00 0.44 -17.70
C VAL A 270 -4.55 -0.02 -19.05
N LEU A 271 -5.68 -0.73 -19.07
CA LEU A 271 -6.37 -1.07 -20.31
C LEU A 271 -7.11 0.15 -20.83
N THR A 272 -6.96 0.42 -22.12
CA THR A 272 -7.49 1.62 -22.78
C THR A 272 -8.54 1.30 -23.84
N GLY A 273 -8.75 0.01 -24.14
CA GLY A 273 -9.82 -0.51 -24.98
C GLY A 273 -9.33 -1.07 -26.32
N PRO A 274 -10.23 -1.65 -27.13
CA PRO A 274 -9.90 -2.21 -28.44
C PRO A 274 -9.71 -1.15 -29.53
N GLY A 275 -9.02 -1.53 -30.61
CA GLY A 275 -8.94 -0.78 -31.87
C GLY A 275 -8.29 0.61 -31.76
N GLU A 276 -8.51 1.45 -32.78
CA GLU A 276 -7.93 2.80 -32.89
C GLU A 276 -8.34 3.73 -31.72
N LYS A 277 -9.57 3.58 -31.22
CA LYS A 277 -10.05 4.33 -30.05
C LYS A 277 -9.23 3.98 -28.80
N GLY A 278 -8.90 2.70 -28.61
CA GLY A 278 -8.04 2.23 -27.54
C GLY A 278 -6.63 2.78 -27.62
N GLU A 279 -6.07 2.86 -28.82
CA GLU A 279 -4.75 3.44 -29.06
C GLU A 279 -4.72 4.94 -28.71
N ALA A 280 -5.74 5.69 -29.15
CA ALA A 280 -5.87 7.11 -28.84
C ALA A 280 -6.03 7.35 -27.32
N ASN A 281 -6.79 6.51 -26.64
CA ASN A 281 -6.89 6.52 -25.17
C ASN A 281 -5.54 6.27 -24.50
N ALA A 282 -4.74 5.33 -25.01
CA ALA A 282 -3.41 5.03 -24.49
C ALA A 282 -2.49 6.25 -24.55
N LYS A 283 -2.49 6.97 -25.68
CA LYS A 283 -1.73 8.22 -25.84
C LYS A 283 -2.20 9.30 -24.85
N ARG A 284 -3.50 9.40 -24.58
CA ARG A 284 -4.06 10.33 -23.57
C ARG A 284 -3.61 9.99 -22.16
N VAL A 285 -3.65 8.72 -21.76
CA VAL A 285 -3.18 8.27 -20.44
C VAL A 285 -1.71 8.64 -20.24
N MET A 286 -0.87 8.44 -21.26
CA MET A 286 0.54 8.82 -21.20
C MET A 286 0.74 10.33 -21.00
N ALA A 287 -0.03 11.17 -21.70
CA ALA A 287 0.04 12.63 -21.53
C ALA A 287 -0.40 13.06 -20.11
N VAL A 288 -1.52 12.53 -19.61
CA VAL A 288 -2.02 12.84 -18.25
C VAL A 288 -1.03 12.40 -17.16
N ASN A 289 -0.37 11.25 -17.32
CA ASN A 289 0.63 10.80 -16.35
C ASN A 289 1.81 11.79 -16.24
N ALA A 290 2.20 12.45 -17.34
CA ALA A 290 3.26 13.46 -17.31
C ALA A 290 2.81 14.77 -16.60
N GLU A 291 1.53 15.14 -16.71
CA GLU A 291 0.98 16.33 -16.05
C GLU A 291 0.81 16.15 -14.54
N LYS A 292 0.47 14.94 -14.09
CA LYS A 292 0.24 14.61 -12.67
C LYS A 292 1.48 14.72 -11.78
N THR A 293 2.67 14.80 -12.37
CA THR A 293 3.93 15.08 -11.67
C THR A 293 4.41 16.52 -11.87
N GLY A 294 3.60 17.36 -12.50
CA GLY A 294 3.88 18.76 -12.79
C GLY A 294 3.39 19.74 -11.72
N PRO A 295 3.47 21.06 -11.98
CA PRO A 295 3.15 22.12 -11.01
C PRO A 295 1.69 22.15 -10.53
N ASN A 296 0.78 21.46 -11.23
CA ASN A 296 -0.65 21.37 -10.91
C ASN A 296 -1.03 20.11 -10.09
N ALA A 297 -0.04 19.37 -9.58
CA ALA A 297 -0.30 18.21 -8.74
C ALA A 297 -0.99 18.61 -7.41
N PRO A 298 -1.85 17.74 -6.83
CA PRO A 298 -2.48 18.00 -5.54
C PRO A 298 -1.45 18.28 -4.44
N LYS A 299 -1.69 19.29 -3.59
CA LYS A 299 -0.77 19.61 -2.50
C LYS A 299 -0.98 18.69 -1.30
N PRO A 300 0.06 18.46 -0.48
CA PRO A 300 -0.10 17.74 0.78
C PRO A 300 -1.19 18.35 1.67
N GLY A 301 -2.13 17.54 2.12
CA GLY A 301 -3.27 17.97 2.94
C GLY A 301 -4.52 18.39 2.16
N GLU A 302 -4.43 18.53 0.84
CA GLU A 302 -5.60 18.64 -0.05
C GLU A 302 -6.05 17.24 -0.49
N GLY A 303 -7.35 17.05 -0.65
CA GLY A 303 -7.90 15.81 -1.18
C GLY A 303 -9.30 15.98 -1.72
N PRO A 304 -9.84 14.95 -2.41
CA PRO A 304 -11.15 15.00 -3.03
C PRO A 304 -12.24 15.22 -1.98
N SER A 305 -13.35 15.81 -2.42
CA SER A 305 -14.56 15.95 -1.62
C SER A 305 -15.08 14.60 -1.13
N LYS A 306 -15.90 14.60 -0.08
CA LYS A 306 -16.52 13.36 0.44
C LYS A 306 -17.31 12.62 -0.66
N GLU A 307 -18.06 13.35 -1.48
CA GLU A 307 -18.84 12.79 -2.58
C GLU A 307 -17.95 12.13 -3.66
N GLU A 308 -16.86 12.79 -4.07
CA GLU A 308 -15.90 12.20 -5.01
C GLU A 308 -15.27 10.91 -4.48
N ARG A 309 -15.00 10.85 -3.17
CA ARG A 309 -14.48 9.63 -2.51
C ARG A 309 -15.50 8.51 -2.47
N GLU A 310 -16.75 8.85 -2.13
CA GLU A 310 -17.86 7.89 -2.00
C GLU A 310 -18.31 7.32 -3.35
N ASN A 311 -18.23 8.12 -4.41
CA ASN A 311 -18.57 7.73 -5.78
C ASN A 311 -17.37 7.21 -6.60
N GLY A 312 -16.18 7.19 -5.99
CA GLY A 312 -14.98 6.62 -6.60
C GLY A 312 -15.02 5.09 -6.63
N LEU A 313 -14.14 4.49 -7.45
CA LEU A 313 -14.01 3.04 -7.56
C LEU A 313 -12.68 2.65 -8.17
N PHE A 314 -12.36 1.36 -8.10
CA PHE A 314 -11.38 0.74 -8.97
C PHE A 314 -11.81 -0.67 -9.39
N ASN A 315 -11.36 -1.08 -10.57
CA ASN A 315 -11.54 -2.42 -11.11
C ASN A 315 -10.23 -2.90 -11.74
N LEU A 316 -9.68 -3.97 -11.19
CA LEU A 316 -8.43 -4.59 -11.59
C LEU A 316 -8.70 -5.98 -12.16
N LEU A 317 -7.95 -6.37 -13.19
CA LEU A 317 -7.91 -7.70 -13.79
C LEU A 317 -6.52 -8.30 -13.55
N TYR A 318 -6.48 -9.54 -13.11
CA TYR A 318 -5.28 -10.35 -13.05
C TYR A 318 -5.39 -11.51 -14.01
N VAL A 319 -4.38 -11.71 -14.86
CA VAL A 319 -4.34 -12.82 -15.82
C VAL A 319 -3.11 -13.66 -15.57
N ALA A 320 -3.33 -14.87 -15.05
CA ALA A 320 -2.33 -15.91 -14.88
C ALA A 320 -2.23 -16.73 -16.18
N ILE A 321 -1.03 -16.80 -16.77
CA ILE A 321 -0.80 -17.42 -18.08
C ILE A 321 0.10 -18.65 -17.90
N ALA A 322 -0.43 -19.83 -18.17
CA ALA A 322 0.31 -21.09 -18.13
C ALA A 322 1.28 -21.22 -19.34
N PRO A 323 2.33 -22.07 -19.25
CA PRO A 323 3.28 -22.25 -20.36
C PRO A 323 2.65 -22.75 -21.67
N ASP A 324 1.51 -23.44 -21.58
CA ASP A 324 0.75 -23.95 -22.73
C ASP A 324 -0.26 -22.92 -23.30
N GLY A 325 -0.27 -21.70 -22.76
CA GLY A 325 -1.14 -20.60 -23.20
C GLY A 325 -2.51 -20.57 -22.53
N ARG A 326 -2.88 -21.55 -21.69
CA ARG A 326 -4.12 -21.48 -20.92
C ARG A 326 -4.06 -20.33 -19.91
N MET A 327 -5.22 -19.73 -19.64
CA MET A 327 -5.33 -18.57 -18.77
C MET A 327 -6.35 -18.77 -17.66
N VAL A 328 -6.05 -18.21 -16.50
CA VAL A 328 -6.98 -17.98 -15.41
C VAL A 328 -7.07 -16.48 -15.18
N ARG A 329 -8.30 -15.97 -14.97
CA ARG A 329 -8.54 -14.55 -14.73
C ARG A 329 -9.17 -14.34 -13.36
N ALA A 330 -8.78 -13.25 -12.70
CA ALA A 330 -9.41 -12.81 -11.46
C ALA A 330 -9.63 -11.30 -11.47
N GLY A 331 -10.78 -10.87 -10.94
CA GLY A 331 -11.12 -9.48 -10.72
C GLY A 331 -10.89 -9.07 -9.26
N VAL A 332 -10.39 -7.85 -9.07
CA VAL A 332 -10.39 -7.18 -7.76
C VAL A 332 -11.04 -5.81 -7.92
N THR A 333 -12.08 -5.53 -7.13
CA THR A 333 -12.78 -4.24 -7.16
C THR A 333 -12.77 -3.56 -5.81
N GLY A 334 -12.90 -2.24 -5.78
CA GLY A 334 -13.16 -1.47 -4.58
C GLY A 334 -14.26 -0.43 -4.81
N ASP A 335 -15.02 -0.16 -3.75
CA ASP A 335 -16.24 0.66 -3.77
C ASP A 335 -16.02 2.15 -3.44
N ARG A 336 -14.76 2.57 -3.32
CA ARG A 336 -14.37 3.95 -3.02
C ARG A 336 -13.20 4.37 -3.89
N ASP A 337 -12.93 5.66 -3.92
CA ASP A 337 -11.73 6.17 -4.58
C ASP A 337 -10.45 5.46 -4.06
N PRO A 338 -9.50 5.12 -4.94
CA PRO A 338 -8.30 4.39 -4.56
C PRO A 338 -7.39 5.18 -3.62
N GLY A 339 -7.19 6.48 -3.89
CA GLY A 339 -6.15 7.29 -3.26
C GLY A 339 -6.41 7.61 -1.78
N TYR A 340 -7.68 7.69 -1.37
CA TYR A 340 -8.07 8.08 -0.03
C TYR A 340 -9.08 7.14 0.61
N GLY A 341 -10.28 7.02 0.04
CA GLY A 341 -11.41 6.30 0.66
C GLY A 341 -11.14 4.81 0.82
N SER A 342 -10.61 4.15 -0.21
CA SER A 342 -10.20 2.74 -0.10
C SER A 342 -8.91 2.59 0.71
N THR A 343 -7.95 3.50 0.51
CA THR A 343 -6.65 3.46 1.20
C THR A 343 -6.77 3.55 2.71
N SER A 344 -7.62 4.43 3.25
CA SER A 344 -7.82 4.57 4.70
C SER A 344 -8.43 3.30 5.33
N LYS A 345 -9.36 2.64 4.62
CA LYS A 345 -9.91 1.35 5.03
C LYS A 345 -8.82 0.26 5.00
N MET A 346 -8.05 0.18 3.91
CA MET A 346 -7.00 -0.84 3.74
C MET A 346 -5.95 -0.82 4.84
N ILE A 347 -5.39 0.36 5.17
CA ILE A 347 -4.35 0.44 6.21
C ILE A 347 -4.89 0.12 7.60
N SER A 348 -6.13 0.54 7.88
CA SER A 348 -6.82 0.19 9.12
C SER A 348 -7.00 -1.32 9.25
N GLU A 349 -7.50 -1.96 8.18
CA GLU A 349 -7.71 -3.40 8.15
C GLU A 349 -6.41 -4.20 8.16
N CYS A 350 -5.31 -3.67 7.61
CA CYS A 350 -3.98 -4.26 7.75
C CYS A 350 -3.55 -4.33 9.22
N ALA A 351 -3.69 -3.22 9.96
CA ALA A 351 -3.32 -3.17 11.37
C ALA A 351 -4.16 -4.14 12.22
N ILE A 352 -5.48 -4.14 12.00
CA ILE A 352 -6.40 -5.01 12.75
C ILE A 352 -6.17 -6.48 12.41
N CYS A 353 -5.95 -6.81 11.13
CA CYS A 353 -5.62 -8.17 10.71
C CYS A 353 -4.36 -8.69 11.39
N LEU A 354 -3.28 -7.90 11.43
CA LEU A 354 -2.02 -8.33 12.03
C LEU A 354 -2.13 -8.51 13.56
N LEU A 355 -2.97 -7.70 14.20
CA LEU A 355 -3.22 -7.77 15.64
C LEU A 355 -4.11 -8.94 16.05
N ARG A 356 -5.10 -9.31 15.23
CA ARG A 356 -6.17 -10.25 15.60
C ARG A 356 -6.10 -11.59 14.88
N ASP A 357 -5.85 -11.56 13.59
CA ASP A 357 -6.02 -12.72 12.71
C ASP A 357 -4.66 -13.34 12.34
N ALA A 358 -3.59 -12.54 12.33
CA ALA A 358 -2.25 -12.91 11.88
C ALA A 358 -1.16 -12.72 12.95
N ALA A 359 -1.47 -13.10 14.20
CA ALA A 359 -0.51 -13.07 15.31
C ALA A 359 0.69 -14.02 15.13
N ASP A 360 0.58 -14.98 14.22
CA ASP A 360 1.61 -15.93 13.81
C ASP A 360 2.68 -15.34 12.86
N VAL A 361 2.45 -14.15 12.31
CA VAL A 361 3.43 -13.46 11.46
C VAL A 361 4.68 -13.13 12.28
N PRO A 362 5.88 -13.60 11.87
CA PRO A 362 7.09 -13.33 12.63
C PRO A 362 7.52 -11.87 12.50
N ALA A 363 8.33 -11.42 13.47
CA ALA A 363 8.96 -10.11 13.46
C ALA A 363 9.83 -9.89 12.20
N GLY A 364 9.97 -8.62 11.78
CA GLY A 364 10.70 -8.23 10.59
C GLY A 364 9.89 -7.35 9.63
N PHE A 365 10.40 -7.20 8.41
CA PHE A 365 9.81 -6.33 7.38
C PHE A 365 8.93 -7.10 6.40
N TRP A 366 7.70 -6.66 6.25
CA TRP A 366 6.67 -7.30 5.46
C TRP A 366 6.03 -6.36 4.44
N THR A 367 5.46 -6.96 3.42
CA THR A 367 4.37 -6.36 2.64
C THR A 367 3.04 -6.95 3.16
N PRO A 368 1.91 -6.23 3.02
CA PRO A 368 0.63 -6.67 3.56
C PRO A 368 0.17 -8.02 2.98
N GLY A 369 0.38 -8.23 1.67
CA GLY A 369 -0.04 -9.46 1.00
C GLY A 369 0.73 -10.69 1.49
N ALA A 370 2.04 -10.55 1.68
CA ALA A 370 2.88 -11.64 2.20
C ALA A 370 2.60 -11.97 3.67
N ALA A 371 2.36 -10.94 4.49
CA ALA A 371 2.10 -11.14 5.92
C ALA A 371 0.73 -11.80 6.17
N MET A 372 -0.31 -11.38 5.46
CA MET A 372 -1.69 -11.66 5.90
C MET A 372 -2.52 -12.46 4.90
N GLN A 373 -2.15 -12.51 3.61
CA GLN A 373 -2.71 -13.42 2.61
C GLN A 373 -4.26 -13.50 2.65
N HIS A 374 -4.82 -14.72 2.72
CA HIS A 374 -6.25 -15.01 2.83
C HIS A 374 -6.94 -14.29 4.00
N LYS A 375 -6.24 -14.06 5.11
CA LYS A 375 -6.80 -13.37 6.29
C LYS A 375 -7.13 -11.91 5.96
N LEU A 376 -6.22 -11.21 5.26
CA LEU A 376 -6.47 -9.84 4.84
C LEU A 376 -7.50 -9.77 3.70
N ILE A 377 -7.49 -10.71 2.73
CA ILE A 377 -8.53 -10.79 1.70
C ILE A 377 -9.92 -10.85 2.36
N LYS A 378 -10.11 -11.76 3.31
CA LYS A 378 -11.38 -11.93 4.01
C LYS A 378 -11.82 -10.64 4.70
N ARG A 379 -10.92 -9.98 5.46
CA ARG A 379 -11.25 -8.72 6.13
C ARG A 379 -11.62 -7.61 5.16
N LEU A 380 -10.88 -7.47 4.06
CA LEU A 380 -11.15 -6.43 3.08
C LEU A 380 -12.51 -6.62 2.41
N GLN A 381 -12.94 -7.88 2.20
CA GLN A 381 -14.29 -8.21 1.73
C GLN A 381 -15.36 -7.89 2.79
N ASP A 382 -15.12 -8.28 4.04
CA ASP A 382 -16.11 -8.12 5.11
C ASP A 382 -16.26 -6.66 5.60
N HIS A 383 -15.20 -5.86 5.49
CA HIS A 383 -15.11 -4.57 6.21
C HIS A 383 -14.65 -3.39 5.36
N ALA A 384 -13.98 -3.62 4.23
CA ALA A 384 -13.38 -2.53 3.44
C ALA A 384 -14.05 -2.28 2.08
N GLY A 385 -15.05 -3.07 1.69
CA GLY A 385 -15.77 -2.90 0.42
C GLY A 385 -14.98 -3.37 -0.81
N LEU A 386 -13.98 -4.24 -0.61
CA LEU A 386 -13.26 -4.86 -1.70
C LEU A 386 -13.91 -6.18 -2.10
N THR A 387 -13.78 -6.58 -3.36
CA THR A 387 -14.16 -7.92 -3.81
C THR A 387 -13.01 -8.59 -4.54
N PHE A 388 -12.94 -9.92 -4.41
CA PHE A 388 -12.01 -10.79 -5.12
C PHE A 388 -12.82 -11.91 -5.74
N GLY A 389 -12.67 -12.14 -7.05
CA GLY A 389 -13.47 -13.15 -7.75
C GLY A 389 -12.78 -13.67 -9.00
N VAL A 390 -13.02 -14.94 -9.33
CA VAL A 390 -12.57 -15.55 -10.58
C VAL A 390 -13.45 -15.06 -11.73
N GLU A 391 -12.85 -14.77 -12.88
CA GLU A 391 -13.57 -14.33 -14.09
C GLU A 391 -13.48 -15.41 -15.18
N GLY A 392 -14.60 -15.58 -15.91
CA GLY A 392 -14.75 -16.56 -16.99
C GLY A 392 -14.19 -16.11 -18.33
#